data_AF-A0A448WVR8-F1
#
_entry.id   AF-A0A448WVR8-F1
#
_cell.length_a   1.000
_cell.length_b   1.000
_cell.length_c   1.000
_cell.angle_alpha   90.00
_cell.angle_beta   90.00
_cell.angle_gamma   90.00
#
_symmetry.space_group_name_H-M   'P 1'
#
loop_
_entity.id
_entity.type
_entity.pdbx_description
1 polymer ?
#
loop_
_entity_poly.entity_id
_entity_poly.type
_entity_poly.pdbx_seq_one_letter_code
_entity_poly.pdbx_strand_id
1 'polypeptide(L)'
;MSDSLVACDIVSLPNAAIVPCDLLLIRGTCIVDESSLTGESVPVTKEPCEALKGVEEFTFDEGHKAQVLFGGTKIVQSTPPSKSATAIKTSDGGLLCFVIRTGLSTSQGRLLKTIMFSVKTITANNTETFLFILFLLFFAIIASAYVWIEG
;
A
#
# COMPACT_ATOMS: atom_id res chain seq x y z
N MET A 1 11.41 3.38 -14.08
CA MET A 1 11.37 4.79 -13.64
C MET A 1 11.00 4.93 -12.15
N SER A 2 10.31 3.95 -11.55
CA SER A 2 9.97 3.95 -10.12
C SER A 2 11.10 3.43 -9.20
N ASP A 3 11.95 2.52 -9.71
CA ASP A 3 12.97 1.81 -8.90
C ASP A 3 14.21 2.64 -8.54
N SER A 4 14.34 3.86 -9.07
CA SER A 4 15.42 4.79 -8.74
C SER A 4 15.01 5.86 -7.73
N LEU A 5 13.74 5.87 -7.30
CA LEU A 5 13.23 6.87 -6.37
C LEU A 5 13.67 6.52 -4.94
N VAL A 6 14.31 7.48 -4.29
CA VAL A 6 14.72 7.37 -2.89
C VAL A 6 13.91 8.36 -2.05
N ALA A 7 13.74 8.05 -0.77
CA ALA A 7 13.21 9.03 0.17
C ALA A 7 14.05 10.31 0.13
N CYS A 8 13.39 11.45 0.28
CA CYS A 8 13.96 12.79 0.13
C CYS A 8 14.18 13.31 -1.30
N ASP A 9 13.80 12.56 -2.33
CA ASP A 9 13.79 13.08 -3.69
C ASP A 9 12.60 14.03 -3.94
N ILE A 10 12.79 14.98 -4.86
CA ILE A 10 11.72 15.84 -5.36
C ILE A 10 11.34 15.33 -6.74
N VAL A 11 10.06 15.03 -6.92
CA VAL A 11 9.51 14.50 -8.16
C VAL A 11 8.40 15.40 -8.67
N SER A 12 8.22 15.42 -9.99
CA SER A 12 7.03 16.02 -10.57
C SER A 12 6.11 14.98 -11.16
N LEU A 13 4.83 15.06 -10.78
CA LEU A 13 3.80 14.16 -11.28
C LEU A 13 3.04 14.85 -12.42
N PRO A 14 2.93 14.20 -13.59
CA PRO A 14 2.08 14.68 -14.66
C PRO A 14 0.61 14.45 -14.33
N ASN A 15 -0.26 15.14 -15.08
CA ASN A 15 -1.69 14.95 -14.95
C ASN A 15 -2.09 13.51 -15.34
N ALA A 16 -3.14 12.97 -14.71
CA ALA A 16 -3.64 11.62 -14.96
C ALA A 16 -2.67 10.45 -14.67
N ALA A 17 -1.59 10.68 -13.91
CA ALA A 17 -0.60 9.66 -13.57
C ALA A 17 -1.01 8.80 -12.36
N ILE A 18 -0.43 7.60 -12.28
CA ILE A 18 -0.49 6.75 -11.09
C ILE A 18 0.64 7.14 -10.14
N VAL A 19 0.34 7.27 -8.86
CA VAL A 19 1.31 7.64 -7.84
C VAL A 19 2.21 6.43 -7.53
N PRO A 20 3.54 6.50 -7.75
CA PRO A 20 4.43 5.34 -7.63
C PRO A 20 4.78 4.97 -6.18
N CYS A 21 4.74 5.93 -5.26
CA CYS A 21 5.14 5.76 -3.87
C CYS A 21 4.43 6.80 -2.98
N ASP A 22 4.68 6.82 -1.67
CA ASP A 22 4.03 7.80 -0.80
C ASP A 22 4.75 9.15 -0.94
N LEU A 23 4.02 10.15 -1.42
CA LEU A 23 4.53 11.47 -1.77
C LEU A 23 3.84 12.56 -0.95
N LEU A 24 4.59 13.56 -0.50
CA LEU A 24 4.05 14.78 0.09
C LEU A 24 3.81 15.82 -1.00
N LEU A 25 2.60 16.34 -1.10
CA LEU A 25 2.27 17.41 -2.04
C LEU A 25 2.86 18.73 -1.53
N ILE A 26 3.88 19.25 -2.20
CA ILE A 26 4.50 20.53 -1.84
C ILE A 26 3.72 21.68 -2.47
N ARG A 27 3.45 21.58 -3.78
CA ARG A 27 2.80 22.65 -4.58
C ARG A 27 1.81 22.08 -5.58
N GLY A 28 0.76 22.86 -5.82
CA GLY A 28 -0.37 22.49 -6.69
C GLY A 28 -1.46 21.80 -5.90
N THR A 29 -2.66 21.74 -6.46
CA THR A 29 -3.79 20.99 -5.90
C THR A 29 -4.11 19.84 -6.84
N CYS A 30 -4.55 18.72 -6.30
CA CYS A 30 -4.93 17.59 -7.13
C CYS A 30 -6.09 16.81 -6.57
N ILE A 31 -6.83 16.20 -7.47
CA ILE A 31 -7.93 15.29 -7.16
C ILE A 31 -7.40 13.89 -7.43
N VAL A 32 -7.46 13.04 -6.41
CA VAL A 32 -6.97 11.66 -6.46
C VAL A 32 -8.10 10.69 -6.15
N ASP A 33 -8.06 9.56 -6.83
CA ASP A 33 -8.88 8.39 -6.58
C ASP A 33 -8.12 7.46 -5.63
N GLU A 34 -8.63 7.34 -4.40
CA GLU A 34 -8.08 6.46 -3.36
C GLU A 34 -8.81 5.12 -3.25
N SER A 35 -9.74 4.82 -4.16
CA SER A 35 -10.56 3.59 -4.13
C SER A 35 -9.74 2.31 -4.04
N SER A 36 -8.53 2.30 -4.62
CA SER A 36 -7.62 1.14 -4.56
C SER A 36 -7.02 0.88 -3.18
N LEU A 37 -6.98 1.89 -2.30
CA LEU A 37 -6.38 1.80 -0.97
C LEU A 37 -7.43 1.86 0.16
N THR A 38 -8.43 2.75 0.04
CA THR A 38 -9.47 2.96 1.07
C THR A 38 -10.77 2.21 0.75
N GLY A 39 -11.02 1.88 -0.52
CA GLY A 39 -12.30 1.32 -0.97
C GLY A 39 -13.42 2.36 -1.12
N GLU A 40 -13.13 3.65 -0.93
CA GLU A 40 -14.10 4.72 -1.11
C GLU A 40 -14.14 5.17 -2.58
N SER A 41 -15.35 5.19 -3.18
CA SER A 41 -15.52 5.54 -4.61
C SER A 41 -15.56 7.05 -4.88
N VAL A 42 -15.44 7.88 -3.84
CA VAL A 42 -15.50 9.35 -3.97
C VAL A 42 -14.09 9.89 -4.10
N PRO A 43 -13.76 10.64 -5.17
CA PRO A 43 -12.45 11.22 -5.33
C PRO A 43 -12.19 12.28 -4.24
N VAL A 44 -10.98 12.28 -3.70
CA VAL A 44 -10.56 13.16 -2.60
C VAL A 44 -9.68 14.27 -3.17
N THR A 45 -9.94 15.51 -2.74
CA THR A 45 -9.08 16.65 -3.10
C THR A 45 -7.95 16.76 -2.10
N LYS A 46 -6.72 16.87 -2.62
CA LYS A 46 -5.49 17.07 -1.86
C LYS A 46 -5.00 18.51 -2.01
N GLU A 47 -4.54 19.05 -0.90
CA GLU A 47 -4.04 20.41 -0.81
C GLU A 47 -2.52 20.41 -0.54
N PRO A 48 -1.77 21.39 -1.06
CA PRO A 48 -0.34 21.45 -0.84
C PRO A 48 -0.02 21.74 0.62
N CYS A 49 1.13 21.25 1.08
CA CYS A 49 1.66 21.51 2.42
C CYS A 49 1.76 23.01 2.73
N GLU A 50 1.90 23.86 1.71
CA GLU A 50 1.98 25.32 1.88
C GLU A 50 0.65 25.99 2.19
N ALA A 51 -0.47 25.29 2.00
CA ALA A 51 -1.77 25.75 2.45
C ALA A 51 -1.89 25.68 3.98
N LEU A 52 -1.01 24.94 4.67
CA LEU A 52 -0.92 24.95 6.13
C LEU A 52 -0.48 26.33 6.60
N LYS A 53 -1.42 27.05 7.22
CA LYS A 53 -1.13 28.30 7.91
C LYS A 53 -0.62 27.98 9.32
N GLY A 54 0.68 28.06 9.53
CA GLY A 54 1.27 28.11 10.87
C GLY A 54 2.40 27.11 11.09
N VAL A 55 3.20 27.40 12.12
CA VAL A 55 4.31 26.61 12.66
C VAL A 55 3.76 25.34 13.34
N GLU A 56 2.93 24.57 12.64
CA GLU A 56 2.51 23.25 13.10
C GLU A 56 3.50 22.23 12.56
N GLU A 57 4.08 21.44 13.46
CA GLU A 57 4.94 20.34 13.10
C GLU A 57 4.14 19.33 12.26
N PHE A 58 4.57 19.15 11.01
CA PHE A 58 3.94 18.19 10.11
C PHE A 58 3.98 16.79 10.74
N THR A 59 2.83 16.34 11.22
CA THR A 59 2.71 15.06 11.94
C THR A 59 1.99 14.05 11.05
N PHE A 60 2.64 12.91 10.80
CA PHE A 60 2.14 11.86 9.90
C PHE A 60 0.87 11.13 10.38
N ASP A 61 0.35 11.47 11.57
CA ASP A 61 -0.55 10.59 12.30
C ASP A 61 -2.00 10.66 11.81
N GLU A 62 -2.56 11.86 11.54
CA GLU A 62 -3.94 11.92 10.99
C GLU A 62 -4.34 13.28 10.38
N GLY A 63 -3.93 14.40 10.97
CA GLY A 63 -4.31 15.75 10.52
C GLY A 63 -3.78 16.13 9.14
N HIS A 64 -2.68 15.52 8.69
CA HIS A 64 -1.97 15.90 7.47
C HIS A 64 -2.14 14.89 6.31
N LYS A 65 -3.04 13.90 6.44
CA LYS A 65 -3.33 12.93 5.37
C LYS A 65 -3.88 13.60 4.09
N ALA A 66 -4.47 14.78 4.21
CA ALA A 66 -4.95 15.59 3.08
C ALA A 66 -3.81 16.16 2.20
N GLN A 67 -2.56 16.15 2.67
CA GLN A 67 -1.38 16.60 1.90
C GLN A 67 -0.55 15.44 1.35
N VAL A 68 -0.82 14.21 1.80
CA VAL A 68 -0.08 13.02 1.39
C VAL A 68 -0.84 12.31 0.27
N LEU A 69 -0.11 12.02 -0.79
CA LEU A 69 -0.49 11.17 -1.90
C LEU A 69 0.03 9.76 -1.61
N PHE A 70 -0.86 8.79 -1.52
CA PHE A 70 -0.48 7.42 -1.24
C PHE A 70 -0.10 6.68 -2.53
N GLY A 71 0.91 5.82 -2.44
CA GLY A 71 1.32 4.95 -3.54
C GLY A 71 0.17 4.05 -3.99
N GLY A 72 -0.02 3.93 -5.31
CA GLY A 72 -1.10 3.15 -5.92
C GLY A 72 -2.40 3.93 -6.16
N THR A 73 -2.51 5.17 -5.68
CA THR A 73 -3.64 6.05 -6.01
C THR A 73 -3.51 6.63 -7.42
N LYS A 74 -4.63 7.00 -8.04
CA LYS A 74 -4.65 7.57 -9.39
C LYS A 74 -5.01 9.04 -9.35
N ILE A 75 -4.19 9.88 -9.96
CA ILE A 75 -4.52 11.30 -10.12
C ILE A 75 -5.61 11.41 -11.19
N VAL A 76 -6.74 12.00 -10.84
CA VAL A 76 -7.84 12.28 -11.78
C VAL A 76 -7.59 13.62 -12.46
N GLN A 77 -7.20 14.61 -11.67
CA GLN A 77 -6.94 15.96 -12.15
C GLN A 77 -5.86 16.64 -11.31
N SER A 78 -4.90 17.26 -11.97
CA SER A 78 -3.90 18.13 -11.34
C SER A 78 -4.11 19.59 -11.75
N THR A 79 -4.11 20.50 -10.79
CA THR A 79 -4.11 21.94 -11.02
C THR A 79 -2.71 22.49 -10.68
N PRO A 80 -2.00 23.08 -11.66
CA PRO A 80 -0.67 23.63 -11.42
C PRO A 80 -0.70 24.81 -10.44
N PRO A 81 0.38 25.05 -9.68
CA PRO A 81 0.46 26.15 -8.72
C PRO A 81 0.37 27.52 -9.41
N SER A 82 -0.27 28.49 -8.73
CA SER A 82 -0.39 29.87 -9.21
C SER A 82 0.98 30.53 -9.44
N LYS A 83 1.09 31.30 -10.53
CA LYS A 83 2.33 31.90 -11.08
C LYS A 83 3.12 32.82 -10.14
N SER A 84 2.65 33.08 -8.92
CA SER A 84 3.13 34.18 -8.05
C SER A 84 4.13 33.79 -6.96
N ALA A 85 4.47 32.50 -6.79
CA ALA A 85 5.43 32.08 -5.77
C ALA A 85 6.82 31.85 -6.39
N THR A 86 7.83 32.45 -5.78
CA THR A 86 9.27 32.49 -6.12
C THR A 86 9.99 31.13 -6.00
N ALA A 87 9.28 30.03 -6.20
CA ALA A 87 9.74 28.67 -5.92
C ALA A 87 9.83 27.81 -7.20
N ILE A 88 10.64 26.76 -7.10
CA ILE A 88 11.01 25.79 -8.13
C ILE A 88 9.80 25.40 -8.99
N LYS A 89 9.87 25.69 -10.29
CA LYS A 89 8.88 25.24 -11.28
C LYS A 89 9.36 23.94 -11.91
N THR A 90 8.45 22.99 -12.05
CA THR A 90 8.65 21.89 -13.00
C THR A 90 8.49 22.44 -14.42
N SER A 91 9.39 22.06 -15.34
CA SER A 91 9.27 22.34 -16.79
C SER A 91 7.93 21.90 -17.37
N ASP A 92 7.32 20.87 -16.77
CA ASP A 92 6.21 20.14 -17.36
C ASP A 92 4.84 20.62 -16.83
N GLY A 93 4.82 21.63 -15.96
CA GLY A 93 3.58 22.11 -15.33
C GLY A 93 2.90 21.08 -14.42
N GLY A 94 3.63 20.03 -14.03
CA GLY A 94 3.17 18.99 -13.11
C GLY A 94 3.13 19.45 -11.66
N LEU A 95 2.59 18.58 -10.80
CA LEU A 95 2.58 18.80 -9.35
C LEU A 95 3.99 18.60 -8.80
N LEU A 96 4.39 19.40 -7.82
CA LEU A 96 5.67 19.22 -7.14
C LEU A 96 5.45 18.42 -5.87
N CYS A 97 6.10 17.27 -5.79
CA CYS A 97 5.93 16.36 -4.68
C CYS A 97 7.29 15.93 -4.09
N PHE A 98 7.31 15.65 -2.81
CA PHE A 98 8.49 15.16 -2.08
C PHE A 98 8.30 13.69 -1.71
N VAL A 99 9.30 12.87 -1.95
CA VAL A 99 9.22 11.43 -1.66
C VAL A 99 9.38 11.20 -0.16
N ILE A 100 8.34 10.68 0.49
CA ILE A 100 8.36 10.36 1.92
C ILE A 100 8.84 8.92 2.12
N ARG A 101 8.18 7.95 1.46
CA ARG A 101 8.42 6.51 1.63
C ARG A 101 8.33 5.82 0.28
N THR A 102 9.21 4.85 0.06
CA THR A 102 9.26 4.03 -1.15
C THR A 102 9.17 2.54 -0.83
N GLY A 103 8.85 1.72 -1.84
CA GLY A 103 8.82 0.26 -1.73
C GLY A 103 7.86 -0.28 -0.67
N LEU A 104 8.31 -1.25 0.12
CA LEU A 104 7.52 -1.92 1.17
C LEU A 104 7.20 -1.03 2.39
N SER A 105 7.78 0.18 2.47
CA SER A 105 7.49 1.15 3.53
C SER A 105 6.26 2.01 3.22
N THR A 106 5.72 1.96 2.00
CA THR A 106 4.49 2.68 1.63
C THR A 106 3.26 2.05 2.27
N SER A 107 2.14 2.79 2.32
CA SER A 107 0.86 2.25 2.80
C SER A 107 0.46 0.95 2.08
N GLN A 108 0.58 0.92 0.75
CA GLN A 108 0.30 -0.27 -0.06
C GLN A 108 1.36 -1.37 0.17
N GLY A 109 2.64 -0.99 0.23
CA GLY A 109 3.74 -1.92 0.46
C GLY A 109 3.66 -2.61 1.82
N ARG A 110 3.19 -1.91 2.86
CA ARG A 110 2.97 -2.48 4.18
C ARG A 110 1.81 -3.48 4.18
N LEU A 111 0.74 -3.22 3.44
CA LEU A 111 -0.35 -4.19 3.26
C LEU A 111 0.15 -5.45 2.56
N LEU A 112 0.90 -5.30 1.46
CA LEU A 112 1.51 -6.43 0.76
C LEU A 112 2.47 -7.21 1.66
N LYS A 113 3.33 -6.51 2.42
CA LYS A 113 4.22 -7.11 3.42
C LYS A 113 3.42 -7.93 4.44
N THR A 114 2.36 -7.36 5.00
CA THR A 114 1.49 -8.08 5.92
C THR A 114 0.87 -9.31 5.26
N ILE A 115 0.37 -9.24 4.04
CA ILE A 115 -0.17 -10.43 3.35
C ILE A 115 0.91 -11.51 3.19
N MET A 116 2.10 -11.16 2.71
CA MET A 116 3.19 -12.12 2.51
C MET A 116 3.65 -12.79 3.82
N PHE A 117 3.71 -12.03 4.92
CA PHE A 117 4.14 -12.56 6.22
C PHE A 117 2.99 -13.10 7.09
N SER A 118 1.73 -12.77 6.78
CA SER A 118 0.52 -13.24 7.49
C SER A 118 0.03 -14.58 6.97
N VAL A 119 0.49 -15.03 5.80
CA VAL A 119 0.50 -16.46 5.48
C VAL A 119 1.62 -17.11 6.30
N LYS A 120 1.52 -17.02 7.64
CA LYS A 120 2.04 -18.10 8.45
C LYS A 120 1.30 -19.31 7.94
N THR A 121 2.04 -20.26 7.36
CA THR A 121 1.50 -21.58 7.09
C THR A 121 0.74 -21.95 8.34
N ILE A 122 -0.59 -22.07 8.23
CA ILE A 122 -1.40 -22.67 9.27
C ILE A 122 -0.97 -24.13 9.21
N THR A 123 0.19 -24.41 9.79
CA THR A 123 0.59 -25.74 10.22
C THR A 123 -0.20 -26.00 11.49
N ALA A 124 -1.53 -25.85 11.40
CA ALA A 124 -2.43 -26.25 12.46
C ALA A 124 -2.31 -27.76 12.55
N ASN A 125 -1.64 -28.19 13.60
CA ASN A 125 -2.00 -29.40 14.29
C ASN A 125 -1.94 -30.68 13.44
N ASN A 126 -0.81 -30.88 12.78
CA ASN A 126 -0.51 -32.15 12.12
C ASN A 126 -0.48 -33.33 13.11
N THR A 127 -0.26 -33.09 14.41
CA THR A 127 -0.17 -34.15 15.42
C THR A 127 -1.49 -34.86 15.66
N GLU A 128 -2.61 -34.14 15.81
CA GLU A 128 -3.92 -34.78 15.99
C GLU A 128 -4.40 -35.45 14.70
N THR A 129 -4.17 -34.83 13.54
CA THR A 129 -4.45 -35.43 12.23
C THR A 129 -3.63 -36.70 11.99
N PHE A 130 -2.35 -36.70 12.35
CA PHE A 130 -1.48 -37.87 12.22
C PHE A 130 -1.91 -39.01 13.16
N LEU A 131 -2.32 -38.69 14.39
CA LEU A 131 -2.84 -39.67 15.35
C LEU A 131 -4.16 -40.28 14.84
N PHE A 132 -5.05 -39.47 14.26
CA PHE A 132 -6.28 -39.96 13.63
C PHE A 132 -6.01 -40.90 12.44
N ILE A 133 -5.04 -40.56 11.58
CA ILE A 133 -4.64 -41.43 10.45
C ILE A 133 -4.07 -42.76 10.96
N LEU A 134 -3.21 -42.74 11.99
CA LEU A 134 -2.65 -43.96 12.59
C LEU A 134 -3.74 -44.84 13.22
N PHE A 135 -4.73 -44.24 13.87
CA PHE A 135 -5.85 -44.97 14.44
C PHE A 135 -6.66 -45.70 13.35
N LEU A 136 -6.98 -45.02 12.24
CA LEU A 136 -7.67 -45.64 11.11
C LEU A 136 -6.83 -46.74 10.44
N LEU A 137 -5.52 -46.53 10.32
CA LEU A 137 -4.59 -47.52 9.76
C LEU A 137 -4.62 -48.83 10.55
N PHE A 138 -4.69 -48.76 11.87
CA PHE A 138 -4.72 -49.95 12.73
C PHE A 138 -5.95 -50.82 12.47
N PHE A 139 -7.15 -50.23 12.38
CA PHE A 139 -8.37 -50.96 12.05
C PHE A 139 -8.33 -51.55 10.64
N ALA A 140 -7.77 -50.81 9.67
CA ALA A 140 -7.64 -51.30 8.30
C ALA A 140 -6.74 -52.54 8.21
N ILE A 141 -5.62 -52.56 8.95
CA ILE A 141 -4.72 -53.72 9.00
C ILE A 141 -5.42 -54.93 9.62
N ILE A 142 -6.14 -54.76 10.74
CA ILE A 142 -6.87 -55.86 11.38
C ILE A 142 -7.94 -56.41 10.45
N ALA A 143 -8.76 -55.54 9.84
CA ALA A 143 -9.81 -55.95 8.92
C ALA A 143 -9.24 -56.67 7.68
N SER A 144 -8.14 -56.16 7.12
CA SER A 144 -7.47 -56.81 5.98
C SER A 144 -6.88 -58.16 6.35
N ALA A 145 -6.29 -58.31 7.54
CA ALA A 145 -5.74 -59.58 8.02
C ALA A 145 -6.86 -60.60 8.29
N TYR A 146 -7.96 -60.16 8.87
CA TYR A 146 -9.15 -61.00 9.08
C TYR A 146 -9.72 -61.52 7.76
N VAL A 147 -9.91 -60.63 6.77
CA VAL A 147 -10.34 -61.02 5.41
C VAL A 147 -9.37 -61.99 4.75
N TRP A 148 -8.06 -61.84 4.95
CA TRP A 148 -7.06 -62.73 4.35
C TRP A 148 -7.08 -64.15 4.95
N ILE A 149 -7.52 -64.31 6.19
CA ILE A 149 -7.54 -65.60 6.89
C ILE A 149 -8.85 -66.34 6.65
N GLU A 150 -9.97 -65.63 6.61
CA GLU A 150 -11.31 -66.23 6.46
C GLU A 150 -11.86 -66.21 5.03
N GLY A 151 -11.31 -65.36 4.14
CA GLY A 151 -11.63 -65.32 2.71
C GLY A 151 -10.65 -66.14 1.89
#